data_AF-A0A0C3BJ98-F1
#
_entry.id   AF-A0A0C3BJ98-F1
#
_cell.length_a   1.000
_cell.length_b   1.000
_cell.length_c   1.000
_cell.angle_alpha   90.00
_cell.angle_beta   90.00
_cell.angle_gamma   90.00
#
_symmetry.space_group_name_H-M   'P 1'
#
loop_
_entity.id
_entity.type
_entity.pdbx_description
1 polymer ?
#
loop_
_entity_poly.entity_id
_entity_poly.type
_entity_poly.pdbx_seq_one_letter_code
_entity_poly.pdbx_strand_id
1 'polypeptide(L)'
;MYMPCQVTFVISAFIVNILADTSFCKCRNPGGGSPDNAMTNTCCDTMDNNATLSALCGNNGPDYSSTHNRCDCGTEALYDVRDSVWADCCFGEPGDTYNCEIG
;
A
#
# COMPACT_ATOMS: atom_id res chain seq x y z
N MET A 1 -44.91 14.41 31.48
CA MET A 1 -43.81 13.42 31.62
C MET A 1 -44.05 12.28 30.65
N TYR A 2 -42.96 11.85 30.00
CA TYR A 2 -42.75 10.74 29.06
C TYR A 2 -43.24 10.87 27.60
N MET A 3 -42.22 11.21 26.80
CA MET A 3 -42.08 11.22 25.35
C MET A 3 -42.41 9.87 24.68
N PRO A 4 -42.74 9.89 23.38
CA PRO A 4 -43.02 8.70 22.59
C PRO A 4 -41.80 7.79 22.46
N CYS A 5 -42.02 6.50 22.69
CA CYS A 5 -41.13 5.40 22.39
C CYS A 5 -40.97 5.22 20.89
N GLN A 6 -39.71 5.18 20.43
CA GLN A 6 -39.15 4.41 19.28
C GLN A 6 -39.77 4.76 17.90
N VAL A 7 -39.06 4.92 16.79
CA VAL A 7 -38.08 4.10 16.07
C VAL A 7 -37.51 5.10 15.05
N THR A 8 -36.23 5.28 14.78
CA THR A 8 -35.32 4.37 14.09
C THR A 8 -34.03 5.16 13.92
N PHE A 9 -32.89 4.55 14.27
CA PHE A 9 -31.57 5.05 13.90
C PHE A 9 -31.50 5.21 12.37
N VAL A 10 -31.54 6.45 11.88
CA VAL A 10 -31.05 6.73 10.52
C VAL A 10 -29.54 6.75 10.67
N ILE A 11 -28.90 5.74 10.10
CA ILE A 11 -27.47 5.45 10.18
C ILE A 11 -26.68 6.71 9.83
N SER A 12 -26.17 7.36 10.88
CA SER A 12 -25.05 8.28 10.80
C SER A 12 -23.83 7.51 10.36
N ALA A 13 -23.45 7.66 9.11
CA ALA A 13 -22.06 7.80 8.68
C ALA A 13 -22.10 7.81 7.15
N PHE A 14 -21.94 9.01 6.61
CA PHE A 14 -21.02 9.22 5.50
C PHE A 14 -20.56 7.93 4.81
N ILE A 15 -21.17 7.63 3.68
CA ILE A 15 -20.49 6.88 2.62
C ILE A 15 -19.39 7.84 2.13
N VAL A 16 -18.33 8.02 2.92
CA VAL A 16 -17.09 8.59 2.41
C VAL A 16 -16.52 7.48 1.53
N ASN A 17 -16.67 7.66 0.23
CA ASN A 17 -15.77 7.18 -0.81
C ASN A 17 -14.81 6.08 -0.34
N ILE A 18 -15.25 4.82 -0.39
CA ILE A 18 -14.34 3.66 -0.34
C ILE A 18 -13.69 3.52 -1.72
N LEU A 19 -13.10 4.61 -2.22
CA LEU A 19 -11.95 4.48 -3.08
C LEU A 19 -10.85 4.25 -2.06
N ALA A 20 -10.64 2.98 -1.67
CA ALA A 20 -9.41 2.65 -1.01
C ALA A 20 -8.33 3.09 -2.00
N ASP A 21 -7.68 4.20 -1.69
CA ASP A 21 -6.62 4.76 -2.49
C ASP A 21 -5.56 3.66 -2.60
N THR A 22 -5.54 3.00 -3.76
CA THR A 22 -4.59 1.91 -4.00
C THR A 22 -3.20 2.52 -4.01
N SER A 23 -2.23 1.82 -3.44
CA SER A 23 -0.84 2.29 -3.52
C SER A 23 0.01 1.28 -4.25
N PHE A 24 1.02 1.78 -4.94
CA PHE A 24 1.98 0.91 -5.60
C PHE A 24 3.40 1.44 -5.43
N CYS A 25 4.35 0.52 -5.38
CA CYS A 25 5.77 0.83 -5.20
C CYS A 25 6.66 0.01 -6.13
N LYS A 26 7.78 0.60 -6.56
CA LYS A 26 8.84 -0.04 -7.35
C LYS A 26 10.21 0.44 -6.92
N CYS A 27 11.20 -0.45 -6.87
CA CYS A 27 12.60 -0.09 -6.69
C CYS A 27 13.18 0.48 -7.99
N ARG A 28 14.23 1.28 -7.88
CA ARG A 28 15.02 1.85 -8.98
C ARG A 28 16.48 1.48 -8.78
N ASN A 29 17.19 1.30 -9.89
CA ASN A 29 18.61 0.99 -9.81
C ASN A 29 19.42 2.18 -9.26
N PRO A 30 20.31 1.97 -8.28
CA PRO A 30 21.22 3.01 -7.82
C PRO A 30 22.16 3.39 -8.97
N GLY A 31 21.98 4.61 -9.50
CA GLY A 31 22.81 5.17 -10.59
C GLY A 31 22.18 5.13 -11.99
N GLY A 32 20.98 4.59 -12.15
CA GLY A 32 20.26 4.67 -13.41
C GLY A 32 18.77 4.67 -13.13
N GLY A 33 18.07 5.75 -13.52
CA GLY A 33 16.64 5.96 -13.24
C GLY A 33 15.66 4.92 -13.84
N SER A 34 16.18 3.77 -14.26
CA SER A 34 15.41 2.58 -14.66
C SER A 34 14.91 1.82 -13.43
N PRO A 35 13.69 1.26 -13.48
CA PRO A 35 13.18 0.40 -12.42
C PRO A 35 14.04 -0.86 -12.25
N ASP A 36 14.21 -1.30 -11.01
CA ASP A 36 14.81 -2.59 -10.66
C ASP A 36 13.70 -3.60 -10.38
N ASN A 37 13.29 -4.32 -11.42
CA ASN A 37 12.14 -5.24 -11.36
C ASN A 37 12.43 -6.45 -10.47
N ALA A 38 13.68 -6.93 -10.45
CA ALA A 38 14.09 -8.09 -9.66
C ALA A 38 14.10 -7.75 -8.17
N MET A 39 14.65 -6.58 -7.83
CA MET A 39 14.59 -6.06 -6.46
C MET A 39 13.15 -5.77 -6.05
N THR A 40 12.35 -5.16 -6.94
CA THR A 40 10.93 -4.87 -6.67
C THR A 40 10.15 -6.15 -6.35
N ASN A 41 10.34 -7.22 -7.13
CA ASN A 41 9.70 -8.51 -6.86
C ASN A 41 10.14 -9.09 -5.51
N THR A 42 11.45 -9.06 -5.25
CA THR A 42 12.01 -9.56 -3.98
C THR A 42 11.47 -8.77 -2.78
N CYS A 43 11.30 -7.46 -2.92
CA CYS A 43 10.70 -6.60 -1.89
C CYS A 43 9.22 -6.88 -1.70
N CYS A 44 8.47 -7.08 -2.79
CA CYS A 44 7.09 -7.55 -2.72
C CYS A 44 6.98 -8.81 -1.86
N ASP A 45 7.73 -9.84 -2.23
CA ASP A 45 7.66 -11.15 -1.59
C ASP A 45 8.05 -11.04 -0.10
N THR A 46 9.08 -10.25 0.21
CA THR A 46 9.50 -10.00 1.59
C THR A 46 8.38 -9.34 2.41
N MET A 47 7.63 -8.42 1.78
CA MET A 47 6.55 -7.69 2.43
C MET A 47 5.24 -8.45 2.48
N ASP A 48 4.94 -9.31 1.51
CA ASP A 48 3.84 -10.28 1.57
C ASP A 48 4.00 -11.21 2.78
N ASN A 49 5.23 -11.66 3.03
CA ASN A 49 5.58 -12.45 4.21
C ASN A 49 5.55 -11.65 5.54
N ASN A 50 5.35 -10.32 5.52
CA ASN A 50 5.23 -9.50 6.71
C ASN A 50 3.75 -9.40 7.13
N ALA A 51 3.36 -10.10 8.19
CA ALA A 51 1.98 -10.16 8.68
C ALA A 51 1.32 -8.79 8.92
N THR A 52 2.09 -7.79 9.35
CA THR A 52 1.55 -6.43 9.59
C THR A 52 1.20 -5.74 8.30
N LEU A 53 2.09 -5.77 7.30
CA LEU A 53 1.86 -5.12 6.01
C LEU A 53 0.85 -5.88 5.17
N SER A 54 0.89 -7.21 5.26
CA SER A 54 -0.06 -8.11 4.61
C SER A 54 -1.49 -7.90 5.11
N ALA A 55 -1.68 -7.65 6.40
CA ALA A 55 -2.98 -7.25 6.96
C ALA A 55 -3.45 -5.89 6.42
N LEU A 56 -2.54 -4.93 6.24
CA LEU A 56 -2.87 -3.60 5.73
C LEU A 56 -3.21 -3.58 4.23
N CYS A 57 -2.66 -4.52 3.44
CA CYS A 57 -2.95 -4.65 2.00
C CYS A 57 -4.10 -5.60 1.65
N GLY A 58 -4.80 -6.17 2.63
CA GLY A 58 -6.00 -7.01 2.39
C GLY A 58 -5.86 -8.50 2.75
N ASN A 59 -5.00 -8.83 3.71
CA ASN A 59 -4.70 -10.19 4.23
C ASN A 59 -3.91 -11.12 3.30
N ASN A 60 -3.47 -10.66 2.13
CA ASN A 60 -2.67 -11.43 1.16
C ASN A 60 -1.44 -10.64 0.66
N GLY A 61 -0.96 -9.68 1.45
CA GLY A 61 0.23 -8.92 1.05
C GLY A 61 -0.03 -7.86 -0.01
N PRO A 62 1.01 -7.06 -0.33
CA PRO A 62 1.10 -6.45 -1.64
C PRO A 62 1.27 -7.52 -2.73
N ASP A 63 0.59 -7.34 -3.87
CA ASP A 63 0.66 -8.22 -5.03
C ASP A 63 1.66 -7.68 -6.05
N TYR A 64 2.52 -8.55 -6.58
CA TYR A 64 3.48 -8.16 -7.61
C TYR A 64 2.83 -8.18 -9.00
N SER A 65 2.66 -7.00 -9.59
CA SER A 65 2.22 -6.89 -10.98
C SER A 65 3.41 -7.07 -11.92
N SER A 66 3.52 -8.24 -12.55
CA SER A 66 4.51 -8.49 -13.61
C SER A 66 4.32 -7.61 -14.85
N THR A 67 3.09 -7.12 -15.08
CA THR A 67 2.78 -6.20 -16.19
C THR A 67 3.39 -4.82 -15.95
N HIS A 68 3.28 -4.31 -14.73
CA HIS A 68 3.73 -2.97 -14.38
C HIS A 68 5.09 -2.96 -13.65
N ASN A 69 5.64 -4.13 -13.34
CA ASN A 69 6.86 -4.37 -12.56
C ASN A 69 6.88 -3.57 -11.26
N ARG A 70 5.77 -3.67 -10.51
CA ARG A 70 5.53 -2.94 -9.26
C ARG A 70 4.74 -3.82 -8.31
N CYS A 71 4.77 -3.45 -7.05
CA CYS A 71 3.92 -4.03 -6.02
C CYS A 71 2.71 -3.16 -5.83
N ASP A 72 1.52 -3.74 -5.92
CA ASP A 72 0.26 -3.06 -5.76
C ASP A 72 -0.36 -3.50 -4.42
N CYS A 73 -0.99 -2.56 -3.72
CA CYS A 73 -1.66 -2.76 -2.45
C CYS A 73 -3.05 -2.15 -2.54
N GLY A 74 -4.05 -2.87 -2.03
CA GLY A 74 -5.45 -2.43 -2.04
C GLY A 74 -5.75 -1.21 -1.16
N THR A 75 -4.73 -0.62 -0.54
CA THR A 75 -4.79 0.52 0.39
C THR A 75 -3.53 1.39 0.23
N GLU A 76 -3.47 2.54 0.90
CA GLU A 76 -2.32 3.44 0.92
C GLU A 76 -1.12 2.90 1.73
N ALA A 77 -1.25 1.73 2.35
CA ALA A 77 -0.28 1.21 3.29
C ALA A 77 1.13 1.04 2.70
N LEU A 78 1.23 0.67 1.41
CA LEU A 78 2.52 0.56 0.73
C LEU A 78 3.20 1.93 0.60
N TYR A 79 2.42 2.96 0.29
CA TYR A 79 2.89 4.34 0.23
C TYR A 79 3.29 4.86 1.62
N ASP A 80 2.56 4.51 2.67
CA ASP A 80 2.85 4.94 4.04
C ASP A 80 4.14 4.34 4.60
N VAL A 81 4.46 3.09 4.22
CA VAL A 81 5.70 2.42 4.65
C VAL A 81 6.87 2.63 3.71
N ARG A 82 6.72 3.49 2.70
CA ARG A 82 7.74 3.68 1.66
C ARG A 82 9.11 4.08 2.23
N ASP A 83 9.12 4.95 3.25
CA ASP A 83 10.35 5.51 3.79
C ASP A 83 10.98 4.63 4.87
N SER A 84 10.27 3.59 5.33
CA SER A 84 10.71 2.72 6.44
C SER A 84 10.97 1.28 6.01
N VAL A 85 10.07 0.67 5.25
CA VAL A 85 10.20 -0.73 4.82
C VAL A 85 10.67 -0.78 3.37
N TRP A 86 10.13 0.10 2.52
CA TRP A 86 10.44 0.07 1.08
C TRP A 86 11.83 0.60 0.78
N ALA A 87 12.23 1.70 1.44
CA ALA A 87 13.58 2.26 1.37
C ALA A 87 14.65 1.24 1.80
N ASP A 88 14.45 0.60 2.95
CA ASP A 88 15.36 -0.42 3.49
C ASP A 88 15.49 -1.61 2.52
N CYS A 89 14.39 -2.01 1.88
CA CYS A 89 14.39 -3.13 0.96
C CYS A 89 15.03 -2.80 -0.40
N CYS A 90 14.79 -1.61 -0.95
CA CYS A 90 15.32 -1.21 -2.26
C CYS A 90 16.81 -0.81 -2.24
N PHE A 91 17.56 -1.12 -1.18
CA PHE A 91 18.99 -0.82 -1.04
C PHE A 91 19.32 0.65 -1.36
N GLY A 92 18.64 1.63 -0.77
CA GLY A 92 19.00 3.02 -1.02
C GLY A 92 18.31 4.10 -0.22
N GLU A 93 18.89 5.30 -0.31
CA GLU A 93 18.38 6.51 0.33
C GLU A 93 16.96 6.86 -0.17
N PRO A 94 16.14 7.52 0.69
CA PRO A 94 14.77 7.88 0.36
C PRO A 94 14.67 8.74 -0.91
N GLY A 95 13.76 8.37 -1.82
CA GLY A 95 13.35 9.17 -2.97
C GLY A 95 14.05 8.91 -4.30
N ASP A 96 15.30 8.45 -4.32
CA ASP A 96 16.03 8.20 -5.58
C ASP A 96 16.08 6.71 -5.98
N THR A 97 15.97 5.82 -5.01
CA THR A 97 16.14 4.36 -5.19
C THR A 97 14.82 3.59 -5.20
N TYR A 98 13.70 4.27 -4.99
CA TYR A 98 12.36 3.70 -5.13
C TYR A 98 11.35 4.77 -5.53
N ASN A 99 10.20 4.32 -6.05
CA ASN A 99 9.09 5.16 -6.44
C ASN A 99 7.79 4.53 -5.94
N CYS A 100 7.15 5.19 -4.99
CA CYS A 100 5.85 4.81 -4.46
C CYS A 100 4.82 5.90 -4.80
N GLU A 101 3.64 5.49 -5.23
CA GLU A 101 2.56 6.36 -5.66
C GLU A 101 1.22 5.83 -5.16
N ILE A 102 0.26 6.73 -5.02
CA ILE A 102 -1.15 6.43 -4.74
C ILE A 102 -1.89 6.52 -6.07
N GLY A 103 -2.68 5.51 -6.44
CA GLY A 103 -3.46 5.47 -7.68
C GLY A 103 -4.06 4.11 -8.01
#